data_AF-V9DGL4-F1
#
_entry.id   AF-V9DGL4-F1
#
_cell.length_a   1.000
_cell.length_b   1.000
_cell.length_c   1.000
_cell.angle_alpha   90.00
_cell.angle_beta   90.00
_cell.angle_gamma   90.00
#
_symmetry.space_group_name_H-M   'P 1'
#
loop_
_entity.id
_entity.type
_entity.pdbx_description
1 polymer ?
#
loop_
_entity_poly.entity_id
_entity_poly.type
_entity_poly.pdbx_seq_one_letter_code
_entity_poly.pdbx_strand_id
1 'polypeptide(L)'
;MAILICCVIYAYKAAFGKQMFPPVGVPGPALEMNYEFKQAFLPEAGISAAYPMSTMVYFQFVFAAISVVLVAGAVLARMNFLPWMVFVPLWLTLSQTAGTYSIWGGGFLFDLGVLDYSGGCVIHVSSGTAGWVLAYWVGPSHPRDRTEFHPNDVLLPLVGVGLLWLGWNGFNGGDPYTASPDVGAALLNTNVCTAMSMLTWTMMDLIFFKKPAVIGAIQRNITGLVAITPAAGFVAG
;
A
#
# COMPACT_ATOMS: atom_id res chain seq x y z
N MET A 1 -0.61 -14.79 -5.07
CA MET A 1 0.38 -15.78 -5.55
C MET A 1 1.31 -15.25 -6.62
N ALA A 2 0.82 -14.70 -7.75
CA ALA A 2 1.71 -14.14 -8.79
C ALA A 2 2.68 -13.05 -8.27
N ILE A 3 2.22 -12.19 -7.36
CA ILE A 3 3.02 -11.11 -6.77
C ILE A 3 4.19 -11.66 -5.94
N LEU A 4 3.94 -12.66 -5.09
CA LEU A 4 5.00 -13.28 -4.29
C LEU A 4 6.04 -13.92 -5.19
N ILE A 5 5.61 -14.65 -6.22
CA ILE A 5 6.49 -15.28 -7.21
C ILE A 5 7.35 -14.23 -7.92
N CYS A 6 6.76 -13.13 -8.40
CA CYS A 6 7.53 -12.05 -9.02
C CYS A 6 8.50 -11.40 -8.03
N CYS A 7 8.05 -11.14 -6.80
CA CYS A 7 8.85 -10.55 -5.73
C CYS A 7 10.12 -11.36 -5.47
N VAL A 8 9.97 -12.67 -5.29
CA VAL A 8 11.10 -13.55 -4.94
C VAL A 8 11.98 -13.92 -6.14
N ILE A 9 11.47 -13.86 -7.37
CA ILE A 9 12.27 -14.15 -8.59
C ILE A 9 13.09 -12.93 -9.03
N TYR A 10 12.53 -11.72 -8.96
CA TYR A 10 13.24 -10.53 -9.45
C TYR A 10 12.85 -9.22 -8.77
N ALA A 11 11.56 -9.03 -8.44
CA ALA A 11 11.03 -7.69 -8.19
C ALA A 11 11.54 -7.09 -6.86
N TYR A 12 11.86 -7.90 -5.85
CA TYR A 12 12.44 -7.40 -4.62
C TYR A 12 13.82 -6.76 -4.85
N LYS A 13 14.74 -7.49 -5.50
CA LYS A 13 16.08 -6.96 -5.81
C LYS A 13 16.02 -5.80 -6.79
N ALA A 14 15.03 -5.79 -7.70
CA ALA A 14 14.77 -4.64 -8.56
C ALA A 14 14.25 -3.41 -7.77
N ALA A 15 13.52 -3.61 -6.68
CA ALA A 15 12.94 -2.53 -5.87
C ALA A 15 13.89 -2.01 -4.77
N PHE A 16 14.78 -2.84 -4.24
CA PHE A 16 15.59 -2.52 -3.06
C PHE A 16 17.07 -2.93 -3.19
N GLY A 17 17.48 -3.47 -4.34
CA GLY A 17 18.85 -3.92 -4.58
C GLY A 17 19.77 -2.82 -5.08
N LYS A 18 20.91 -3.22 -5.64
CA LYS A 18 21.89 -2.29 -6.21
C LYS A 18 21.35 -1.59 -7.44
N GLN A 19 21.71 -0.34 -7.66
CA GLN A 19 21.24 0.44 -8.80
C GLN A 19 21.62 -0.21 -10.15
N MET A 20 20.65 -0.27 -11.08
CA MET A 20 20.87 -0.63 -12.48
C MET A 20 20.63 0.57 -13.40
N PHE A 21 19.48 1.23 -13.24
CA PHE A 21 19.13 2.49 -13.91
C PHE A 21 18.28 3.36 -12.97
N PRO A 22 18.05 4.66 -13.24
CA PRO A 22 17.56 5.60 -12.22
C PRO A 22 16.28 5.18 -11.48
N PRO A 23 15.24 4.61 -12.14
CA PRO A 23 14.08 4.05 -11.43
C PRO A 23 14.14 2.54 -11.11
N VAL A 24 15.25 1.81 -11.26
CA VAL A 24 15.28 0.40 -10.87
C VAL A 24 16.67 -0.12 -10.45
N GLY A 25 16.67 -1.06 -9.52
CA GLY A 25 17.81 -1.90 -9.17
C GLY A 25 17.99 -3.13 -10.07
N VAL A 26 19.11 -3.83 -9.90
CA VAL A 26 19.43 -5.05 -10.65
C VAL A 26 18.45 -6.17 -10.24
N PRO A 27 17.61 -6.67 -11.17
CA PRO A 27 16.68 -7.76 -10.86
C PRO A 27 17.44 -9.05 -10.55
N GLY A 28 16.88 -9.87 -9.66
CA GLY A 28 17.41 -11.20 -9.39
C GLY A 28 16.69 -11.94 -8.27
N PRO A 29 16.99 -13.23 -8.08
CA PRO A 29 16.28 -14.06 -7.12
C PRO A 29 16.62 -13.71 -5.67
N ALA A 30 15.63 -13.68 -4.80
CA ALA A 30 15.75 -13.44 -3.37
C ALA A 30 15.67 -14.73 -2.53
N LEU A 31 15.57 -15.91 -3.16
CA LEU A 31 15.44 -17.23 -2.52
C LEU A 31 16.76 -17.96 -2.28
N GLU A 32 17.89 -17.33 -2.60
CA GLU A 32 19.20 -17.94 -2.33
C GLU A 32 19.40 -18.03 -0.82
N MET A 33 19.76 -19.20 -0.29
CA MET A 33 19.95 -19.42 1.16
C MET A 33 20.88 -18.38 1.79
N ASN A 34 22.01 -18.09 1.14
CA ASN A 34 22.97 -17.07 1.61
C ASN A 34 22.39 -15.66 1.61
N TYR A 35 21.41 -15.39 0.75
CA TYR A 35 20.70 -14.12 0.70
C TYR A 35 19.61 -14.03 1.75
N GLU A 36 18.87 -15.10 2.05
CA GLU A 36 17.77 -15.09 3.01
C GLU A 36 18.22 -14.95 4.46
N PHE A 37 19.30 -15.65 4.83
CA PHE A 37 19.79 -15.71 6.22
C PHE A 37 20.73 -14.56 6.61
N LYS A 38 21.22 -13.76 5.65
CA LYS A 38 22.05 -12.60 5.98
C LYS A 38 21.20 -11.51 6.65
N GLN A 39 21.85 -10.67 7.45
CA GLN A 39 21.25 -9.48 8.05
C GLN A 39 20.59 -8.61 6.97
N ALA A 40 19.40 -8.09 7.26
CA ALA A 40 18.66 -7.25 6.35
C ALA A 40 19.41 -5.94 6.07
N PHE A 41 19.65 -5.64 4.79
CA PHE A 41 20.36 -4.44 4.35
C PHE A 41 19.88 -4.00 2.96
N LEU A 42 19.46 -2.74 2.86
CA LEU A 42 19.09 -2.05 1.63
C LEU A 42 20.30 -1.23 1.17
N PRO A 43 21.05 -1.66 0.14
CA PRO A 43 22.35 -1.09 -0.21
C PRO A 43 22.32 0.38 -0.57
N GLU A 44 21.40 0.81 -1.44
CA GLU A 44 21.39 2.20 -1.94
C GLU A 44 20.73 3.15 -0.93
N ALA A 45 19.72 2.68 -0.18
CA ALA A 45 19.12 3.46 0.90
C ALA A 45 20.01 3.54 2.16
N GLY A 46 21.04 2.70 2.27
CA GLY A 46 21.92 2.64 3.44
C GLY A 46 21.23 2.15 4.73
N ILE A 47 20.10 1.44 4.62
CA ILE A 47 19.28 1.02 5.76
C ILE A 47 19.63 -0.42 6.15
N SER A 48 19.92 -0.66 7.42
CA SER A 48 20.09 -2.00 7.99
C SER A 48 19.02 -2.30 9.04
N ALA A 49 18.53 -3.53 9.08
CA ALA A 49 17.57 -3.98 10.08
C ALA A 49 18.08 -5.20 10.84
N ALA A 50 17.70 -5.32 12.13
CA ALA A 50 18.20 -6.34 13.05
C ALA A 50 17.46 -7.70 12.91
N TYR A 51 17.19 -8.12 11.68
CA TYR A 51 16.54 -9.38 11.35
C TYR A 51 17.01 -9.87 9.95
N PRO A 52 16.75 -11.13 9.58
CA PRO A 52 17.20 -11.66 8.29
C PRO A 52 16.53 -11.01 7.08
N MET A 53 17.19 -11.02 5.93
CA MET A 53 16.62 -10.54 4.67
C MET A 53 15.30 -11.20 4.30
N SER A 54 15.07 -12.47 4.65
CA SER A 54 13.79 -13.14 4.39
C SER A 54 12.60 -12.39 5.02
N THR A 55 12.77 -11.86 6.23
CA THR A 55 11.77 -11.01 6.89
C THR A 55 11.56 -9.71 6.12
N MET A 56 12.63 -9.05 5.68
CA MET A 56 12.54 -7.82 4.88
C MET A 56 11.83 -8.05 3.55
N VAL A 57 12.17 -9.14 2.84
CA VAL A 57 11.55 -9.53 1.57
C VAL A 57 10.06 -9.77 1.77
N TYR A 58 9.68 -10.49 2.83
CA TYR A 58 8.28 -10.77 3.12
C TYR A 58 7.51 -9.50 3.50
N PHE A 59 8.08 -8.64 4.33
CA PHE A 59 7.47 -7.36 4.72
C PHE A 59 7.14 -6.51 3.49
N GLN A 60 8.11 -6.30 2.60
CA GLN A 60 7.93 -5.53 1.36
C GLN A 60 7.01 -6.22 0.36
N PHE A 61 6.98 -7.55 0.32
CA PHE A 61 6.01 -8.30 -0.48
C PHE A 61 4.57 -7.96 -0.07
N VAL A 62 4.27 -7.84 1.22
CA VAL A 62 2.91 -7.56 1.69
C VAL A 62 2.43 -6.18 1.20
N PHE A 63 3.31 -5.18 1.16
CA PHE A 63 3.03 -3.87 0.55
C PHE A 63 2.76 -3.94 -0.95
N ALA A 64 3.58 -4.69 -1.69
CA ALA A 64 3.30 -4.94 -3.10
C ALA A 64 1.96 -5.68 -3.30
N ALA A 65 1.63 -6.63 -2.42
CA ALA A 65 0.41 -7.41 -2.48
C ALA A 65 -0.84 -6.56 -2.25
N ILE A 66 -0.86 -5.74 -1.20
CA ILE A 66 -2.01 -4.87 -0.91
C ILE A 66 -2.20 -3.80 -2.00
N SER A 67 -1.12 -3.27 -2.58
CA SER A 67 -1.19 -2.32 -3.70
C SER A 67 -1.97 -2.88 -4.88
N VAL A 68 -1.71 -4.13 -5.26
CA VAL A 68 -2.44 -4.79 -6.36
C VAL A 68 -3.89 -5.10 -5.96
N VAL A 69 -4.15 -5.44 -4.69
CA VAL A 69 -5.53 -5.64 -4.19
C VAL A 69 -6.33 -4.33 -4.27
N LEU A 70 -5.72 -3.18 -4.01
CA LEU A 70 -6.36 -1.87 -4.19
C LEU A 70 -6.71 -1.61 -5.66
N VAL A 71 -5.80 -1.90 -6.59
CA VAL A 71 -6.08 -1.81 -8.04
C VAL A 71 -7.22 -2.75 -8.43
N ALA A 72 -7.22 -3.98 -7.89
CA ALA A 72 -8.25 -4.99 -8.18
C ALA A 72 -9.63 -4.51 -7.75
N GLY A 73 -9.72 -3.81 -6.61
CA GLY A 73 -10.97 -3.24 -6.11
C GLY A 73 -11.64 -2.28 -7.10
N ALA A 74 -10.86 -1.53 -7.89
CA ALA A 74 -11.39 -0.58 -8.86
C ALA A 74 -12.07 -1.26 -10.08
N VAL A 75 -11.66 -2.47 -10.41
CA VAL A 75 -12.15 -3.24 -11.57
C VAL A 75 -12.81 -4.57 -11.20
N LEU A 76 -13.13 -4.72 -9.92
CA LEU A 76 -13.79 -5.91 -9.39
C LEU A 76 -15.09 -6.16 -10.15
N ALA A 77 -15.30 -7.42 -10.55
CA ALA A 77 -16.45 -7.87 -11.35
C ALA A 77 -16.61 -7.22 -12.75
N ARG A 78 -15.59 -6.51 -13.25
CA ARG A 78 -15.62 -5.85 -14.58
C ARG A 78 -14.53 -6.36 -15.53
N MET A 79 -13.45 -6.92 -15.00
CA MET A 79 -12.32 -7.41 -15.79
C MET A 79 -12.25 -8.94 -15.79
N ASN A 80 -12.01 -9.51 -16.97
CA ASN A 80 -11.76 -10.94 -17.10
C ASN A 80 -10.45 -11.34 -16.40
N PHE A 81 -10.41 -12.57 -15.89
CA PHE A 81 -9.26 -13.09 -15.16
C PHE A 81 -7.99 -13.18 -16.01
N LEU A 82 -8.11 -13.49 -17.30
CA LEU A 82 -6.96 -13.61 -18.21
C LEU A 82 -6.19 -12.28 -18.39
N PRO A 83 -6.82 -11.16 -18.79
CA PRO A 83 -6.18 -9.85 -18.76
C PRO A 83 -5.59 -9.47 -17.39
N TRP A 84 -6.29 -9.82 -16.30
CA TRP A 84 -5.82 -9.51 -14.94
C TRP A 84 -4.49 -10.21 -14.61
N MET A 85 -4.35 -11.49 -14.97
CA MET A 85 -3.10 -12.23 -14.77
C MET A 85 -1.90 -11.65 -15.52
N VAL A 86 -2.13 -10.99 -16.65
CA VAL A 86 -1.07 -10.32 -17.42
C VAL A 86 -0.80 -8.92 -16.87
N PHE A 87 -1.85 -8.20 -16.50
CA PHE A 87 -1.76 -6.86 -15.93
C PHE A 87 -0.94 -6.86 -14.63
N VAL A 88 -1.18 -7.80 -13.71
CA VAL A 88 -0.54 -7.78 -12.38
C VAL A 88 0.99 -7.83 -12.44
N PRO A 89 1.65 -8.79 -13.13
CA PRO A 89 3.11 -8.80 -13.25
C PRO A 89 3.67 -7.58 -13.99
N LEU A 90 2.99 -7.11 -15.04
CA LEU A 90 3.43 -5.94 -15.80
C LEU A 90 3.38 -4.68 -14.96
N TRP A 91 2.26 -4.44 -14.26
CA TRP A 91 2.10 -3.27 -13.40
C TRP A 91 3.03 -3.32 -12.19
N LEU A 92 3.19 -4.51 -11.58
CA LEU A 92 4.16 -4.72 -10.51
C LEU A 92 5.57 -4.34 -10.97
N THR A 93 6.00 -4.81 -12.14
CA THR A 93 7.35 -4.57 -12.66
C THR A 93 7.57 -3.12 -13.07
N LEU A 94 6.67 -2.56 -13.86
CA LEU A 94 6.88 -1.27 -14.53
C LEU A 94 6.49 -0.08 -13.68
N SER A 95 5.52 -0.24 -12.77
CA SER A 95 4.99 0.83 -11.94
C SER A 95 5.40 0.66 -10.49
N GLN A 96 5.02 -0.46 -9.87
CA GLN A 96 5.21 -0.64 -8.43
C GLN A 96 6.69 -0.70 -8.07
N THR A 97 7.46 -1.60 -8.69
CA THR A 97 8.91 -1.72 -8.46
C THR A 97 9.65 -0.43 -8.76
N ALA A 98 9.27 0.26 -9.85
CA ALA A 98 9.91 1.52 -10.24
C ALA A 98 9.66 2.64 -9.22
N GLY A 99 8.42 2.79 -8.76
CA GLY A 99 8.06 3.75 -7.72
C GLY A 99 8.71 3.43 -6.38
N THR A 100 8.71 2.15 -5.98
CA THR A 100 9.37 1.68 -4.77
C THR A 100 10.87 1.96 -4.80
N TYR A 101 11.56 1.62 -5.89
CA TYR A 101 13.00 1.90 -6.00
C TYR A 101 13.28 3.40 -5.91
N SER A 102 12.50 4.21 -6.64
CA SER A 102 12.67 5.65 -6.70
C SER A 102 12.54 6.34 -5.34
N ILE A 103 11.59 5.90 -4.50
CA ILE A 103 11.25 6.57 -3.22
C ILE A 103 11.87 5.88 -2.00
N TRP A 104 11.93 4.54 -1.98
CA TRP A 104 12.38 3.76 -0.82
C TRP A 104 13.67 2.98 -1.05
N GLY A 105 13.92 2.57 -2.29
CA GLY A 105 15.05 1.73 -2.66
C GLY A 105 16.37 2.47 -2.82
N GLY A 106 16.46 3.76 -2.48
CA GLY A 106 17.63 4.60 -2.69
C GLY A 106 17.75 5.17 -4.11
N GLY A 107 16.62 5.35 -4.82
CA GLY A 107 16.59 5.97 -6.14
C GLY A 107 16.51 7.50 -6.10
N PHE A 108 16.26 8.10 -7.25
CA PHE A 108 16.37 9.56 -7.42
C PHE A 108 15.40 10.39 -6.55
N LEU A 109 14.21 9.90 -6.19
CA LEU A 109 13.28 10.64 -5.31
C LEU A 109 13.70 10.55 -3.85
N PHE A 110 14.29 9.42 -3.44
CA PHE A 110 14.94 9.28 -2.14
C PHE A 110 16.08 10.30 -2.00
N ASP A 111 16.94 10.43 -3.00
CA ASP A 111 18.05 11.40 -3.01
C ASP A 111 17.57 12.86 -3.01
N LEU A 112 16.41 13.13 -3.61
CA LEU A 112 15.78 14.45 -3.58
C LEU A 112 15.09 14.76 -2.24
N GLY A 113 15.07 13.81 -1.30
CA GLY A 113 14.47 13.99 0.03
C GLY A 113 12.94 13.90 0.04
N VAL A 114 12.33 13.16 -0.90
CA VAL A 114 10.89 12.91 -0.86
C VAL A 114 10.54 12.08 0.38
N LEU A 115 9.68 12.64 1.21
CA LEU A 115 9.22 11.98 2.42
C LEU A 115 7.97 11.15 2.13
N ASP A 116 8.11 9.83 2.27
CA ASP A 116 7.01 8.88 2.21
C ASP A 116 7.22 7.78 3.24
N TYR A 117 6.71 7.99 4.46
CA TYR A 117 7.00 7.13 5.61
C TYR A 117 6.56 5.68 5.38
N SER A 118 5.30 5.48 4.99
CA SER A 118 4.69 4.15 4.83
C SER A 118 4.06 3.87 3.47
N GLY A 119 4.12 4.79 2.51
CA GLY A 119 3.74 4.49 1.12
C GLY A 119 2.49 5.22 0.67
N GLY A 120 2.32 6.47 1.10
CA GLY A 120 1.35 7.39 0.53
C GLY A 120 1.48 7.45 -0.99
N CYS A 121 2.70 7.62 -1.50
CA CYS A 121 2.95 7.68 -2.94
C CYS A 121 3.06 6.28 -3.54
N VAL A 122 3.94 5.45 -2.97
CA VAL A 122 4.31 4.12 -3.53
C VAL A 122 3.13 3.14 -3.54
N ILE A 123 2.22 3.23 -2.57
CA ILE A 123 1.10 2.29 -2.42
C ILE A 123 -0.20 2.98 -2.83
N HIS A 124 -0.59 4.05 -2.14
CA HIS A 124 -1.95 4.60 -2.29
C HIS A 124 -2.14 5.43 -3.56
N VAL A 125 -1.28 6.41 -3.83
CA VAL A 125 -1.37 7.22 -5.06
C VAL A 125 -1.12 6.34 -6.30
N SER A 126 -0.09 5.48 -6.28
CA SER A 126 0.22 4.55 -7.38
C SER A 126 -0.95 3.62 -7.70
N SER A 127 -1.48 2.89 -6.72
CA SER A 127 -2.61 1.97 -6.95
C SER A 127 -3.92 2.69 -7.24
N GLY A 128 -4.18 3.84 -6.61
CA GLY A 128 -5.37 4.65 -6.85
C GLY A 128 -5.43 5.19 -8.27
N THR A 129 -4.31 5.72 -8.76
CA THR A 129 -4.19 6.20 -10.15
C THR A 129 -4.28 5.05 -11.16
N ALA A 130 -3.61 3.92 -10.90
CA ALA A 130 -3.70 2.74 -11.75
C ALA A 130 -5.12 2.17 -11.80
N GLY A 131 -5.79 2.08 -10.65
CA GLY A 131 -7.19 1.64 -10.56
C GLY A 131 -8.14 2.57 -11.31
N TRP A 132 -7.96 3.89 -11.19
CA TRP A 132 -8.76 4.88 -11.92
C TRP A 132 -8.57 4.77 -13.44
N VAL A 133 -7.32 4.71 -13.91
CA VAL A 133 -7.01 4.55 -15.34
C VAL A 133 -7.56 3.23 -15.86
N LEU A 134 -7.37 2.13 -15.12
CA LEU A 134 -7.86 0.82 -15.52
C LEU A 134 -9.40 0.78 -15.57
N ALA A 135 -10.08 1.38 -14.59
CA ALA A 135 -11.54 1.49 -14.58
C ALA A 135 -12.08 2.29 -15.77
N TYR A 136 -11.37 3.34 -16.20
CA TYR A 136 -11.70 4.09 -17.42
C TYR A 136 -11.63 3.21 -18.68
N TRP A 137 -10.55 2.44 -18.84
CA TRP A 137 -10.36 1.58 -20.02
C TRP A 137 -11.24 0.33 -20.04
N VAL A 138 -11.49 -0.28 -18.88
CA VAL A 138 -12.40 -1.44 -18.76
C VAL A 138 -13.86 -1.03 -19.04
N GLY A 139 -14.21 0.22 -18.72
CA GLY A 139 -15.54 0.77 -18.95
C GLY A 139 -16.52 0.55 -17.80
N PRO A 140 -17.76 1.05 -17.95
CA PRO A 140 -18.74 1.09 -16.88
C PRO A 140 -19.30 -0.30 -16.55
N SER A 141 -19.69 -0.52 -15.29
CA SER A 141 -20.46 -1.69 -14.87
C SER A 141 -21.86 -1.73 -15.50
N HIS A 142 -22.53 -2.87 -15.33
CA HIS A 142 -23.88 -3.07 -15.83
C HIS A 142 -24.81 -1.92 -15.37
N PRO A 143 -25.71 -1.39 -16.24
CA PRO A 143 -26.57 -0.25 -15.90
C PRO A 143 -27.36 -0.42 -14.59
N ARG A 144 -27.82 -1.63 -14.28
CA ARG A 144 -28.54 -1.95 -13.03
C ARG A 144 -27.70 -1.64 -11.79
N ASP A 145 -26.42 -1.98 -11.80
CA ASP A 145 -25.51 -1.74 -10.67
C ASP A 145 -25.20 -0.25 -10.48
N ARG A 146 -25.48 0.58 -11.50
CA ARG A 146 -25.30 2.04 -11.44
C ARG A 146 -26.52 2.76 -10.89
N THR A 147 -27.70 2.19 -11.04
CA THR A 147 -28.97 2.78 -10.58
C THR A 147 -29.38 2.29 -9.19
N GLU A 148 -28.98 1.08 -8.80
CA GLU A 148 -29.31 0.48 -7.51
C GLU A 148 -28.03 0.12 -6.74
N PHE A 149 -27.49 1.08 -6.00
CA PHE A 149 -26.28 0.90 -5.19
C PHE A 149 -26.60 0.44 -3.76
N HIS A 150 -27.37 -0.65 -3.63
CA HIS A 150 -27.65 -1.25 -2.32
C HIS A 150 -26.52 -2.21 -1.92
N PRO A 151 -25.96 -2.09 -0.71
CA PRO A 151 -24.98 -3.06 -0.23
C PRO A 151 -25.65 -4.43 -0.10
N ASN A 152 -25.02 -5.45 -0.68
CA ASN A 152 -25.45 -6.84 -0.50
C ASN A 152 -25.27 -7.30 0.97
N ASP A 153 -24.27 -6.74 1.66
CA ASP A 153 -24.00 -6.94 3.07
C ASP A 153 -23.22 -5.74 3.63
N VAL A 154 -23.61 -5.26 4.81
CA VAL A 154 -22.94 -4.16 5.52
C VAL A 154 -21.96 -4.69 6.57
N LEU A 155 -22.18 -5.90 7.09
CA LEU A 155 -21.34 -6.51 8.11
C LEU A 155 -19.97 -6.91 7.56
N LEU A 156 -19.92 -7.53 6.38
CA LEU A 156 -18.65 -7.94 5.78
C LEU A 156 -17.69 -6.76 5.52
N PRO A 157 -18.14 -5.62 4.94
CA PRO A 157 -17.33 -4.40 4.86
C PRO A 157 -16.88 -3.85 6.23
N LEU A 158 -17.73 -3.92 7.26
CA LEU A 158 -17.36 -3.49 8.62
C LEU A 158 -16.25 -4.36 9.23
N VAL A 159 -16.33 -5.68 9.06
CA VAL A 159 -15.27 -6.60 9.48
C VAL A 159 -13.99 -6.32 8.68
N GLY A 160 -14.11 -6.12 7.37
CA GLY A 160 -13.00 -5.80 6.49
C GLY A 160 -12.25 -4.54 6.92
N VAL A 161 -12.96 -3.45 7.22
CA VAL A 161 -12.32 -2.21 7.69
C VAL A 161 -11.73 -2.35 9.09
N GLY A 162 -12.33 -3.16 9.98
CA GLY A 162 -11.75 -3.48 11.28
C GLY A 162 -10.42 -4.22 11.17
N LEU A 163 -10.35 -5.23 10.29
CA LEU A 163 -9.10 -5.94 9.98
C LEU A 163 -8.08 -5.03 9.32
N LEU A 164 -8.52 -4.15 8.42
CA LEU A 164 -7.65 -3.20 7.74
C LEU A 164 -7.04 -2.20 8.73
N TRP A 165 -7.82 -1.66 9.66
CA TRP A 165 -7.32 -0.78 10.73
C TRP A 165 -6.31 -1.52 11.61
N LEU A 166 -6.65 -2.73 12.08
CA LEU A 166 -5.73 -3.53 12.88
C LEU A 166 -4.42 -3.81 12.12
N GLY A 167 -4.51 -4.22 10.85
CA GLY A 167 -3.36 -4.45 9.99
C GLY A 167 -2.52 -3.18 9.72
N TRP A 168 -3.16 -2.01 9.66
CA TRP A 168 -2.47 -0.74 9.42
C TRP A 168 -1.52 -0.34 10.54
N ASN A 169 -1.76 -0.83 11.77
CA ASN A 169 -0.82 -0.66 12.86
C ASN A 169 0.51 -1.38 12.56
N GLY A 170 0.46 -2.58 11.97
CA GLY A 170 1.66 -3.28 11.49
C GLY A 170 2.27 -2.64 10.25
N PHE A 171 1.44 -2.06 9.39
CA PHE A 171 1.85 -1.33 8.18
C PHE A 171 2.69 -0.10 8.57
N ASN A 172 2.12 0.87 9.29
CA ASN A 172 2.83 2.09 9.69
C ASN A 172 3.84 1.87 10.83
N GLY A 173 3.55 0.95 11.76
CA GLY A 173 4.44 0.65 12.87
C GLY A 173 5.67 -0.18 12.48
N GLY A 174 5.62 -0.90 11.37
CA GLY A 174 6.72 -1.75 10.90
C GLY A 174 7.78 -1.01 10.07
N ASP A 175 7.45 0.14 9.50
CA ASP A 175 8.30 0.86 8.54
C ASP A 175 9.61 1.44 9.04
N PRO A 176 9.81 1.73 10.35
CA PRO A 176 11.13 2.06 10.85
C PRO A 176 12.13 0.88 10.74
N TYR A 177 11.65 -0.33 10.42
CA TYR A 177 12.43 -1.57 10.35
C TYR A 177 13.14 -1.93 11.66
N THR A 178 12.78 -1.28 12.76
CA THR A 178 13.36 -1.46 14.08
C THR A 178 12.37 -1.01 15.15
N ALA A 179 12.53 -1.49 16.38
CA ALA A 179 11.77 -1.00 17.51
C ALA A 179 12.35 0.34 17.99
N SER A 180 11.87 1.45 17.42
CA SER A 180 12.25 2.82 17.77
C SER A 180 11.08 3.62 18.36
N PRO A 181 11.33 4.79 18.97
CA PRO A 181 10.26 5.72 19.36
C PRO A 181 9.33 6.11 18.20
N ASP A 182 9.83 6.11 16.97
CA ASP A 182 9.05 6.43 15.77
C ASP A 182 7.90 5.44 15.56
N VAL A 183 8.09 4.17 15.95
CA VAL A 183 7.02 3.16 15.94
C VAL A 183 5.86 3.61 16.83
N GLY A 184 6.16 4.08 18.04
CA GLY A 184 5.15 4.57 18.99
C GLY A 184 4.39 5.78 18.44
N ALA A 185 5.12 6.74 17.85
CA ALA A 185 4.51 7.92 17.23
C ALA A 185 3.63 7.54 16.03
N ALA A 186 4.12 6.68 15.13
CA ALA A 186 3.40 6.22 13.95
C ALA A 186 2.10 5.50 14.31
N LEU A 187 2.12 4.63 15.31
CA LEU A 187 0.92 3.95 15.79
C LEU A 187 -0.09 4.94 16.37
N LEU A 188 0.35 5.88 17.21
CA LEU A 188 -0.54 6.87 17.80
C LEU A 188 -1.17 7.76 16.72
N ASN A 189 -0.36 8.32 15.82
CA ASN A 189 -0.81 9.17 14.72
C ASN A 189 -1.78 8.43 13.80
N THR A 190 -1.53 7.15 13.52
CA THR A 190 -2.44 6.32 12.71
C THR A 190 -3.83 6.24 13.32
N ASN A 191 -3.90 5.95 14.62
CA ASN A 191 -5.17 5.80 15.33
C ASN A 191 -5.88 7.15 15.53
N VAL A 192 -5.15 8.20 15.89
CA VAL A 192 -5.70 9.55 16.08
C VAL A 192 -6.22 10.11 14.76
N CYS A 193 -5.45 10.04 13.67
CA CYS A 193 -5.89 10.53 12.36
C CYS A 193 -7.14 9.79 11.86
N THR A 194 -7.18 8.47 12.03
CA THR A 194 -8.35 7.67 11.66
C THR A 194 -9.59 8.04 12.46
N ALA A 195 -9.45 8.17 13.78
CA ALA A 195 -10.55 8.61 14.66
C ALA A 195 -11.04 10.02 14.29
N MET A 196 -10.12 10.96 14.03
CA MET A 196 -10.45 12.33 13.64
C MET A 196 -11.12 12.39 12.26
N SER A 197 -10.67 11.58 11.30
CA SER A 197 -11.32 11.45 9.99
C SER A 197 -12.76 10.97 10.14
N MET A 198 -12.98 9.90 10.92
CA MET A 198 -14.32 9.38 11.20
C MET A 198 -15.20 10.43 11.89
N LEU A 199 -14.68 11.13 12.90
CA LEU A 199 -15.42 12.15 13.64
C LEU A 199 -15.80 13.34 12.74
N THR A 200 -14.81 13.92 12.05
CA THR A 200 -14.97 15.09 11.18
C THR A 200 -16.03 14.81 10.14
N TRP A 201 -15.93 13.66 9.49
CA TRP A 201 -16.87 13.31 8.47
C TRP A 201 -18.24 12.95 9.06
N THR A 202 -18.34 12.24 10.18
CA THR A 202 -19.64 11.99 10.84
C THR A 202 -20.34 13.30 11.20
N MET A 203 -19.60 14.32 11.64
CA MET A 203 -20.13 15.66 11.83
C MET A 203 -20.64 16.27 10.51
N MET A 204 -19.88 16.14 9.41
CA MET A 204 -20.33 16.57 8.09
C MET A 204 -21.62 15.85 7.65
N ASP A 205 -21.78 14.55 7.93
CA ASP A 205 -23.02 13.83 7.64
C ASP A 205 -24.21 14.40 8.40
N LEU A 206 -24.02 14.71 9.68
CA LEU A 206 -25.06 15.33 10.49
C LEU A 206 -25.40 16.75 10.00
N ILE A 207 -24.43 17.50 9.50
CA ILE A 207 -24.64 18.86 8.99
C ILE A 207 -25.42 18.83 7.67
N PHE A 208 -24.92 18.09 6.68
CA PHE A 208 -25.42 18.10 5.30
C PHE A 208 -26.56 17.11 5.04
N PHE A 209 -26.51 15.91 5.64
CA PHE A 209 -27.45 14.83 5.37
C PHE A 209 -28.40 14.53 6.55
N LYS A 210 -28.20 15.19 7.70
CA LYS A 210 -29.01 15.06 8.94
C LYS A 210 -29.04 13.67 9.58
N LYS A 211 -28.27 12.72 9.05
CA LYS A 211 -28.15 11.36 9.58
C LYS A 211 -26.76 10.78 9.27
N PRO A 212 -26.14 10.05 10.19
CA PRO A 212 -24.86 9.38 9.93
C PRO A 212 -25.06 8.18 8.98
N ALA A 213 -24.09 7.94 8.09
CA ALA A 213 -24.11 6.80 7.18
C ALA A 213 -23.02 5.78 7.53
N VAL A 214 -23.40 4.50 7.72
CA VAL A 214 -22.45 3.42 8.04
C VAL A 214 -21.45 3.16 6.90
N ILE A 215 -21.92 3.15 5.65
CA ILE A 215 -21.06 3.03 4.47
C ILE A 215 -20.08 4.20 4.40
N GLY A 216 -20.57 5.40 4.72
CA GLY A 216 -19.74 6.59 4.84
C GLY A 216 -18.63 6.37 5.87
N ALA A 217 -18.99 5.93 7.09
CA ALA A 217 -18.03 5.68 8.17
C ALA A 217 -16.89 4.73 7.76
N ILE A 218 -17.20 3.67 6.99
CA ILE A 218 -16.20 2.74 6.44
C ILE A 218 -15.23 3.46 5.50
N GLN A 219 -15.74 4.22 4.53
CA GLN A 219 -14.90 4.96 3.58
C GLN A 219 -14.01 6.00 4.30
N ARG A 220 -14.54 6.63 5.34
CA ARG A 220 -13.86 7.70 6.11
C ARG A 220 -12.77 7.15 7.02
N ASN A 221 -12.97 5.95 7.55
CA ASN A 221 -11.94 5.23 8.26
C ASN A 221 -10.73 4.98 7.34
N ILE A 222 -10.98 4.39 6.16
CA ILE A 222 -9.94 4.16 5.13
C ILE A 222 -9.28 5.48 4.72
N THR A 223 -10.04 6.56 4.57
CA THR A 223 -9.52 7.88 4.22
C THR A 223 -8.50 8.39 5.24
N GLY A 224 -8.78 8.26 6.54
CA GLY A 224 -7.86 8.67 7.60
C GLY A 224 -6.59 7.84 7.62
N LEU A 225 -6.74 6.51 7.47
CA LEU A 225 -5.62 5.58 7.38
C LEU A 225 -4.70 5.90 6.20
N VAL A 226 -5.25 6.12 5.00
CA VAL A 226 -4.50 6.49 3.79
C VAL A 226 -3.82 7.85 3.92
N ALA A 227 -4.51 8.83 4.51
CA ALA A 227 -4.01 10.20 4.61
C ALA A 227 -2.78 10.31 5.52
N ILE A 228 -2.73 9.52 6.61
CA ILE A 228 -1.62 9.56 7.56
C ILE A 228 -0.42 8.70 7.13
N THR A 229 -0.60 7.72 6.25
CA THR A 229 0.47 6.82 5.76
C THR A 229 1.80 7.52 5.42
N PRO A 230 1.86 8.58 4.57
CA PRO A 230 3.14 9.20 4.23
C PRO A 230 3.79 9.97 5.39
N ALA A 231 3.04 10.28 6.45
CA ALA A 231 3.44 11.18 7.52
C ALA A 231 3.53 10.51 8.90
N ALA A 232 3.09 9.26 9.04
CA ALA A 232 2.78 8.67 10.35
C ALA A 232 3.93 8.76 11.36
N GLY A 233 5.17 8.50 10.97
CA GLY A 233 6.34 8.66 11.85
C GLY A 233 7.11 9.97 11.68
N PHE A 234 6.69 10.88 10.79
CA PHE A 234 7.36 12.17 10.56
C PHE A 234 6.72 13.34 11.31
N VAL A 235 5.41 13.31 11.52
CA VAL A 235 4.71 14.37 12.25
C VAL A 235 4.71 14.05 13.74
N ALA A 236 5.18 14.99 14.56
CA ALA A 236 5.06 14.90 16.00
C ALA A 236 3.75 15.57 16.43
N GLY A 237 2.73 14.77 16.76
CA GLY A 237 1.47 15.21 17.38
C GLY A 237 0.62 16.13 16.52
#